data_AF-A0A832ULY6-F1
#
_entry.id   AF-A0A832ULY6-F1
#
_cell.length_a   1.000
_cell.length_b   1.000
_cell.length_c   1.000
_cell.angle_alpha   90.00
_cell.angle_beta   90.00
_cell.angle_gamma   90.00
#
_symmetry.space_group_name_H-M   'P 1'
#
loop_
_entity.id
_entity.type
_entity.pdbx_description
1 polymer ?
#
loop_
_entity_poly.entity_id
_entity_poly.type
_entity_poly.pdbx_seq_one_letter_code
_entity_poly.pdbx_strand_id
1 'polypeptide(L)'
;MVTSPVKVCLETSGVEVEPAKKGVNQGKGHHHILVDIDLPKDLSKPIGKDANHIHMGDGSTCKEIKLAPGKHNVRGLFAMGNHVPYDPALTTEVTFNVK
;
A
#
# COMPACT_ATOMS: atom_id res chain seq x y z
N MET A 1 10.17 10.92 14.69
CA MET A 1 8.80 11.32 15.04
C MET A 1 8.26 12.22 13.94
N VAL A 2 6.99 12.09 13.58
CA VAL A 2 6.31 12.91 12.54
C VAL A 2 5.00 13.48 13.09
N THR A 3 4.39 14.43 12.39
CA THR A 3 3.07 15.01 12.74
C THR A 3 2.00 14.45 11.81
N SER A 4 0.78 14.27 12.33
CA SER A 4 -0.39 13.89 11.53
C SER A 4 -1.00 15.12 10.83
N PRO A 5 -1.44 15.04 9.56
CA PRO A 5 -1.41 13.86 8.68
C PRO A 5 0.01 13.53 8.19
N VAL A 6 0.28 12.24 8.01
CA VAL A 6 1.55 11.74 7.47
C VAL A 6 1.40 11.57 5.96
N LYS A 7 2.28 12.20 5.19
CA LYS A 7 2.38 11.95 3.75
C LYS A 7 3.27 10.74 3.50
N VAL A 8 2.69 9.69 2.93
CA VAL A 8 3.39 8.46 2.53
C VAL A 8 3.52 8.47 1.01
N CYS A 9 4.74 8.32 0.51
CA CYS A 9 5.03 8.19 -0.91
C CYS A 9 5.74 6.86 -1.17
N LEU A 10 5.34 6.18 -2.24
CA LEU A 10 5.87 4.90 -2.64
C LEU A 10 6.40 5.00 -4.07
N GLU A 11 7.49 4.31 -4.32
CA GLU A 11 8.11 4.18 -5.63
C GLU A 11 8.22 2.70 -5.99
N THR A 12 8.33 2.41 -7.28
CA THR A 12 8.50 1.05 -7.80
C THR A 12 9.80 0.94 -8.57
N SER A 13 10.36 -0.27 -8.59
CA SER A 13 11.47 -0.64 -9.48
C SER A 13 11.13 -1.97 -10.14
N GLY A 14 11.29 -2.06 -11.46
CA GLY A 14 10.96 -3.25 -12.25
C GLY A 14 9.46 -3.48 -12.52
N VAL A 15 8.56 -2.66 -11.96
CA VAL A 15 7.13 -2.64 -12.24
C VAL A 15 6.63 -1.20 -12.42
N GLU A 16 5.52 -1.02 -13.13
CA GLU A 16 4.92 0.29 -13.44
C GLU A 16 3.59 0.49 -12.72
N VAL A 17 3.37 1.70 -12.20
CA VAL A 17 2.11 2.09 -11.58
C VAL A 17 1.04 2.34 -12.65
N GLU A 18 -0.11 1.69 -12.52
CA GLU A 18 -1.27 1.81 -13.41
C GLU A 18 -2.57 1.75 -12.59
N PRO A 19 -3.56 2.62 -12.89
CA PRO A 19 -4.84 2.60 -12.18
C PRO A 19 -5.56 1.25 -12.31
N ALA A 20 -6.15 0.77 -11.21
CA ALA A 20 -6.83 -0.52 -11.12
C ALA A 20 -7.90 -0.73 -12.21
N LYS A 21 -8.60 0.36 -12.61
CA LYS A 21 -9.62 0.34 -13.67
C LYS A 21 -9.10 -0.10 -15.05
N LYS A 22 -7.78 -0.16 -15.26
CA LYS A 22 -7.14 -0.66 -16.49
C LYS A 22 -7.03 -2.20 -16.53
N GLY A 23 -7.42 -2.89 -15.46
CA GLY A 23 -7.37 -4.35 -15.38
C GLY A 23 -6.00 -4.89 -15.01
N VAL A 24 -5.81 -6.20 -15.18
CA VAL A 24 -4.56 -6.90 -14.87
C VAL A 24 -3.67 -6.89 -16.11
N ASN A 25 -2.52 -6.22 -16.03
CA ASN A 25 -1.54 -6.12 -17.10
C ASN A 25 -0.16 -6.54 -16.59
N GLN A 26 0.64 -7.18 -17.45
CA GLN A 26 1.95 -7.71 -17.08
C GLN A 26 2.89 -6.60 -16.58
N GLY A 27 3.48 -6.79 -15.40
CA GLY A 27 4.43 -5.84 -14.80
C GLY A 27 3.79 -4.54 -14.32
N LYS A 28 2.45 -4.50 -14.21
CA LYS A 28 1.70 -3.31 -13.80
C LYS A 28 0.84 -3.55 -12.57
N GLY A 29 0.51 -2.47 -11.87
CA GLY A 29 -0.29 -2.53 -10.67
C GLY A 29 -0.42 -1.19 -9.97
N HIS A 30 -0.89 -1.18 -8.73
CA HIS A 30 -1.00 0.03 -7.94
C HIS A 30 -0.65 -0.20 -6.48
N HIS A 31 -0.43 0.90 -5.77
CA HIS A 31 -0.04 0.87 -4.38
C HIS A 31 -1.22 0.64 -3.43
N HIS A 32 -0.91 0.00 -2.32
CA HIS A 32 -1.72 -0.09 -1.13
C HIS A 32 -0.86 0.34 0.06
N ILE A 33 -1.48 0.98 1.03
CA ILE A 33 -0.87 1.26 2.33
C ILE A 33 -1.61 0.42 3.38
N LEU A 34 -0.85 -0.40 4.08
CA LEU A 34 -1.28 -1.21 5.21
C LEU A 34 -0.82 -0.51 6.49
N VAL A 35 -1.75 -0.28 7.41
CA VAL A 35 -1.48 0.43 8.67
C VAL A 35 -1.64 -0.54 9.84
N ASP A 36 -0.56 -0.76 10.59
CA ASP A 36 -0.50 -1.58 11.81
C ASP A 36 -1.02 -3.02 11.64
N ILE A 37 -0.82 -3.59 10.45
CA ILE A 37 -1.17 -4.97 10.13
C ILE A 37 -0.06 -5.64 9.30
N ASP A 38 0.03 -6.95 9.43
CA ASP A 38 0.94 -7.78 8.63
C ASP A 38 0.47 -7.90 7.17
N LEU A 39 1.31 -8.52 6.32
CA LEU A 39 0.89 -8.90 4.97
C LEU A 39 -0.28 -9.90 5.00
N PRO A 40 -1.12 -9.90 3.94
CA PRO A 40 -2.04 -10.99 3.71
C PRO A 40 -1.30 -12.33 3.70
N LYS A 41 -1.80 -13.30 4.48
CA LYS A 41 -1.23 -14.66 4.53
C LYS A 41 -1.38 -15.41 3.20
N ASP A 42 -2.43 -15.08 2.44
CA ASP A 42 -2.72 -15.63 1.13
C ASP A 42 -2.63 -14.50 0.09
N LEU A 43 -1.54 -14.49 -0.68
CA LEU A 43 -1.27 -13.50 -1.72
C LEU A 43 -2.05 -13.78 -3.01
N SER A 44 -2.79 -14.89 -3.10
CA SER A 44 -3.65 -15.19 -4.26
C SER A 44 -5.00 -14.48 -4.21
N LYS A 45 -5.30 -13.77 -3.11
CA LYS A 45 -6.58 -13.10 -2.87
C LYS A 45 -6.45 -11.59 -2.96
N PRO A 46 -7.55 -10.89 -3.32
CA PRO A 46 -7.59 -9.44 -3.24
C PRO A 46 -7.29 -8.96 -1.82
N ILE A 47 -6.55 -7.87 -1.72
CA ILE A 47 -6.27 -7.19 -0.46
C ILE A 47 -7.59 -6.80 0.23
N GLY A 48 -7.62 -6.93 1.56
CA GLY A 48 -8.77 -6.59 2.39
C GLY A 48 -9.23 -5.14 2.20
N LYS A 49 -10.49 -4.88 2.55
CA LYS A 49 -11.08 -3.54 2.47
C LYS A 49 -11.69 -3.17 3.81
N ASP A 50 -10.88 -2.54 4.65
CA ASP A 50 -11.23 -2.00 5.95
C ASP A 50 -10.42 -0.72 6.24
N ALA A 51 -10.47 -0.23 7.48
CA ALA A 51 -9.81 1.02 7.86
C ALA A 51 -8.27 0.95 7.82
N ASN A 52 -7.68 -0.24 7.90
CA ASN A 52 -6.23 -0.46 7.90
C ASN A 52 -5.67 -0.65 6.48
N HIS A 53 -6.54 -0.79 5.47
CA HIS A 53 -6.17 -0.98 4.07
C HIS A 53 -6.55 0.24 3.24
N ILE A 54 -5.55 1.04 2.88
CA ILE A 54 -5.73 2.23 2.06
C ILE A 54 -5.38 1.89 0.62
N HIS A 55 -6.39 1.90 -0.25
CA HIS A 55 -6.28 1.55 -1.66
C HIS A 55 -5.93 2.78 -2.50
N MET A 56 -4.84 2.70 -3.28
CA MET A 56 -4.42 3.74 -4.23
C MET A 56 -4.69 3.30 -5.67
N GLY A 57 -5.85 2.68 -5.88
CA GLY A 57 -6.29 2.13 -7.18
C GLY A 57 -6.54 3.17 -8.27
N ASP A 58 -6.43 4.46 -7.95
CA ASP A 58 -6.39 5.55 -8.93
C ASP A 58 -5.02 5.71 -9.60
N GLY A 59 -4.01 4.95 -9.17
CA GLY A 59 -2.63 5.05 -9.65
C GLY A 59 -1.83 6.17 -8.99
N SER A 60 -2.32 6.76 -7.90
CA SER A 60 -1.52 7.68 -7.10
C SER A 60 -0.28 6.99 -6.50
N THR A 61 0.79 7.77 -6.30
CA THR A 61 2.05 7.30 -5.70
C THR A 61 2.28 7.88 -4.30
N CYS A 62 1.50 8.88 -3.90
CA CYS A 62 1.51 9.44 -2.55
C CYS A 62 0.09 9.56 -1.98
N LYS A 63 -0.05 9.38 -0.66
CA LYS A 63 -1.30 9.62 0.08
C LYS A 63 -1.01 10.31 1.41
N GLU A 64 -1.88 11.23 1.80
CA GLU A 64 -1.93 11.71 3.19
C GLU A 64 -2.82 10.79 4.02
N ILE A 65 -2.28 10.30 5.13
CA ILE A 65 -2.98 9.40 6.05
C ILE A 65 -3.04 10.04 7.44
N LYS A 66 -4.21 9.97 8.07
CA LYS A 66 -4.40 10.45 9.45
C LYS A 66 -4.13 9.30 10.40
N LEU A 67 -3.11 9.46 11.23
CA LEU A 67 -2.74 8.52 12.29
C LEU A 67 -2.89 9.20 13.65
N ALA A 68 -3.25 8.43 14.67
CA ALA A 68 -3.31 8.90 16.04
C ALA A 68 -1.88 9.07 16.61
N PRO A 69 -1.70 9.83 17.72
CA PRO A 69 -0.42 9.84 18.42
C PRO A 69 -0.03 8.43 18.89
N GLY A 70 1.23 8.05 18.70
CA GLY A 70 1.73 6.71 19.06
C GLY A 70 2.65 6.08 18.02
N LYS A 71 3.04 4.83 18.30
CA LYS A 71 3.88 4.02 17.42
C LYS A 71 3.02 3.38 16.33
N HIS A 72 3.44 3.55 15.07
CA HIS A 72 2.79 2.95 13.91
C HIS A 72 3.80 2.20 13.06
N ASN A 73 3.37 1.07 12.49
CA ASN A 73 4.00 0.41 11.35
C ASN A 73 3.17 0.69 10.10
N VAL A 74 3.81 1.28 9.09
CA VAL A 74 3.18 1.56 7.81
C VAL A 74 3.91 0.77 6.74
N ARG A 75 3.16 -0.02 5.98
CA ARG A 75 3.67 -0.89 4.94
C ARG A 75 3.09 -0.53 3.58
N GLY A 76 3.97 -0.35 2.59
CA GLY A 76 3.57 -0.30 1.19
C GLY A 76 3.43 -1.72 0.65
N LEU A 77 2.34 -2.01 -0.06
CA LEU A 77 2.14 -3.27 -0.77
C LEU A 77 1.70 -2.99 -2.21
N PHE A 78 2.43 -3.53 -3.18
CA PHE A 78 2.08 -3.40 -4.59
C PHE A 78 1.27 -4.61 -5.07
N ALA A 79 0.22 -4.34 -5.83
CA ALA A 79 -0.70 -5.37 -6.31
C ALA A 79 -1.18 -5.09 -7.73
N MET A 80 -1.58 -6.14 -8.45
CA MET A 80 -2.13 -6.07 -9.80
C MET A 80 -3.48 -5.33 -9.82
N GLY A 81 -4.02 -5.01 -11.00
CA GLY A 81 -5.25 -4.22 -11.13
C GLY A 81 -6.50 -4.81 -10.47
N ASN A 82 -6.51 -6.11 -10.16
CA ASN A 82 -7.58 -6.77 -9.38
C ASN A 82 -7.33 -6.77 -7.85
N HIS A 83 -6.37 -5.96 -7.38
CA HIS A 83 -5.94 -5.84 -5.98
C HIS A 83 -5.32 -7.12 -5.40
N VAL A 84 -4.92 -8.06 -6.24
CA VAL A 84 -4.17 -9.26 -5.83
C VAL A 84 -2.68 -8.92 -5.79
N PRO A 85 -1.97 -9.11 -4.66
CA PRO A 85 -0.54 -8.88 -4.57
C PRO A 85 0.26 -9.69 -5.59
N TYR A 86 1.47 -9.22 -5.90
CA TYR A 86 2.47 -10.07 -6.55
C TYR A 86 2.95 -11.17 -5.58
N ASP A 87 3.43 -12.29 -6.12
CA ASP A 87 4.06 -13.38 -5.37
C ASP A 87 5.44 -13.69 -5.98
N PRO A 88 6.55 -13.43 -5.28
CA PRO A 88 6.63 -12.90 -3.91
C PRO A 88 6.11 -11.46 -3.79
N ALA A 89 5.64 -11.11 -2.58
CA ALA A 89 5.10 -9.78 -2.30
C ALA A 89 6.13 -8.67 -2.58
N LEU A 90 5.73 -7.69 -3.40
CA LEU A 90 6.46 -6.46 -3.59
C LEU A 90 6.03 -5.45 -2.52
N THR A 91 6.86 -5.33 -1.48
CA THR A 91 6.48 -4.62 -0.25
C THR A 91 7.69 -3.98 0.43
N THR A 92 7.42 -2.94 1.23
CA THR A 92 8.40 -2.29 2.11
C THR A 92 7.67 -1.78 3.35
N GLU A 93 8.36 -1.66 4.47
CA GLU A 93 7.77 -1.17 5.72
C GLU A 93 8.65 -0.13 6.42
N VAL A 94 8.00 0.73 7.18
CA VAL A 94 8.65 1.69 8.07
C VAL A 94 7.88 1.77 9.37
N THR A 95 8.62 1.86 10.48
CA THR A 95 8.06 2.08 11.80
C THR A 95 8.44 3.47 12.30
N PHE A 96 7.48 4.23 12.78
CA PHE A 96 7.72 5.57 13.33
C PHE A 96 6.71 5.91 14.44
N ASN A 97 6.98 7.01 15.15
CA ASN A 97 6.04 7.57 16.13
C ASN A 97 5.42 8.85 15.58
N VAL A 98 4.11 8.97 15.72
CA VAL A 98 3.33 10.20 15.50
C VAL A 98 3.24 10.96 16.82
N LYS A 99 3.52 12.27 16.77
CA LYS A 99 3.36 13.18 17.91
C LYS A 99 1.90 13.52 18.16
#